data_AF-A0A964KE94-F1
#
_entry.id   AF-A0A964KE94-F1
#
_cell.length_a   1.000
_cell.length_b   1.000
_cell.length_c   1.000
_cell.angle_alpha   90.00
_cell.angle_beta   90.00
_cell.angle_gamma   90.00
#
_symmetry.space_group_name_H-M   'P 1'
#
loop_
_entity.id
_entity.type
_entity.pdbx_description
1 polymer ?
#
loop_
_entity_poly.entity_id
_entity_poly.type
_entity_poly.pdbx_seq_one_letter_code
_entity_poly.pdbx_strand_id
1 'polypeptide(L)'
;MLALEFRGDAREYFRIWAANLCLTLLTFGIFSAWAKVRKKRYFYSNTVLDGTPFQYLGQPAPILKGRVIAAALFLVYYGSSNIFTSLMPYILAVGLIVAPWVVARSVAFNARNSAYRNITFSFDGNYQSALLTIYAWASSRRS
;
A
#
# COMPACT_ATOMS: atom_id res chain seq x y z
N MET A 1 -25.41 -18.86 -5.32
CA MET A 1 -24.02 -18.64 -4.86
C MET A 1 -23.37 -17.70 -5.84
N LEU A 2 -22.80 -16.57 -5.39
CA LEU A 2 -22.08 -15.65 -6.27
C LEU A 2 -20.82 -16.37 -6.79
N ALA A 3 -20.66 -16.51 -8.11
CA ALA A 3 -19.48 -17.13 -8.70
C ALA A 3 -18.34 -16.10 -8.79
N LEU A 4 -17.20 -16.43 -8.19
CA LEU A 4 -15.95 -15.70 -8.33
C LEU A 4 -15.09 -16.43 -9.36
N GLU A 5 -14.81 -15.79 -10.49
CA GLU A 5 -14.01 -16.38 -11.57
C GLU A 5 -12.75 -15.53 -11.81
N PHE A 6 -11.59 -16.19 -11.91
CA PHE A 6 -10.32 -15.54 -12.25
C PHE A 6 -9.87 -15.96 -13.65
N ARG A 7 -9.92 -15.05 -14.62
CA ARG A 7 -9.60 -15.29 -16.04
C ARG A 7 -8.22 -14.75 -16.44
N GLY A 8 -7.18 -14.99 -15.63
CA GLY A 8 -5.84 -14.49 -15.91
C GLY A 8 -4.95 -15.48 -16.67
N ASP A 9 -4.29 -15.03 -17.74
CA ASP A 9 -3.23 -15.78 -18.42
C ASP A 9 -1.85 -15.43 -17.83
N ALA A 10 -1.14 -16.45 -17.32
CA ALA A 10 0.14 -16.25 -16.64
C ALA A 10 1.26 -15.77 -17.58
N ARG A 11 1.24 -16.15 -18.86
CA ARG A 11 2.27 -15.83 -19.85
C ARG A 11 2.14 -14.38 -20.32
N GLU A 12 0.91 -13.92 -20.52
CA GLU A 12 0.63 -12.51 -20.81
C GLU A 12 1.08 -11.61 -19.65
N TYR A 13 0.72 -11.98 -18.42
CA TYR A 13 1.13 -11.28 -17.22
C TYR A 13 2.65 -11.23 -17.06
N PHE A 14 3.35 -12.34 -17.32
CA PHE A 14 4.80 -12.41 -17.22
C PHE A 14 5.50 -11.44 -18.18
N ARG A 15 5.04 -11.34 -19.44
CA ARG A 15 5.59 -10.42 -20.44
C ARG A 15 5.45 -8.96 -20.01
N ILE A 16 4.27 -8.58 -19.49
CA ILE A 16 4.02 -7.22 -19.00
C ILE A 16 4.86 -6.93 -17.74
N TRP A 17 4.98 -7.90 -16.84
CA TRP A 17 5.76 -7.75 -15.61
C TRP A 17 7.25 -7.59 -15.90
N ALA A 18 7.82 -8.42 -16.78
CA ALA A 18 9.25 -8.36 -17.15
C ALA A 18 9.62 -7.03 -17.80
N ALA A 19 8.79 -6.51 -18.72
CA ALA A 19 9.01 -5.20 -19.34
C ALA A 19 9.00 -4.07 -18.30
N ASN A 20 8.04 -4.10 -17.37
CA ASN A 20 7.97 -3.10 -16.30
C ASN A 20 9.12 -3.21 -15.29
N LEU A 21 9.63 -4.43 -15.04
CA LEU A 21 10.79 -4.64 -14.18
C LEU A 21 12.04 -4.04 -14.82
N CYS A 22 12.27 -4.28 -16.11
CA CYS A 22 13.37 -3.70 -16.86
C CYS A 22 13.33 -2.15 -16.80
N LEU A 23 12.16 -1.55 -17.05
CA LEU A 23 11.96 -0.10 -16.95
C LEU A 23 12.19 0.44 -15.53
N THR A 24 11.82 -0.34 -14.52
CA THR A 24 12.04 0.02 -13.12
C THR A 24 13.53 0.04 -12.78
N LEU A 25 14.28 -0.96 -13.23
CA LEU A 25 15.74 -1.03 -13.03
C LEU A 25 16.46 0.11 -13.78
N LEU A 26 16.05 0.36 -15.03
CA LEU A 26 16.62 1.43 -15.85
C LEU A 26 16.39 2.83 -15.26
N THR A 27 15.27 3.04 -14.57
CA THR A 27 14.90 4.32 -13.95
C THR A 27 15.26 4.41 -12.46
N PHE A 28 16.17 3.57 -11.96
CA PHE A 28 16.56 3.52 -10.55
C PHE A 28 15.36 3.43 -9.58
N GLY A 29 14.34 2.68 -9.96
CA GLY A 29 13.17 2.43 -9.11
C GLY A 29 12.04 3.44 -9.24
N ILE A 30 12.19 4.54 -9.98
CA ILE A 30 11.12 5.55 -10.15
C ILE A 30 9.88 4.90 -10.78
N PHE A 31 10.06 4.11 -11.85
CA PHE A 31 8.93 3.52 -12.59
C PHE A 31 8.16 2.43 -11.81
N SER A 32 8.69 1.98 -10.66
CA SER A 32 8.05 0.94 -9.86
C SER A 32 6.65 1.31 -9.36
N ALA A 33 6.34 2.61 -9.23
CA ALA A 33 5.00 3.08 -8.88
C ALA A 33 3.96 2.77 -9.97
N TRP A 34 4.32 2.97 -11.24
CA TRP A 34 3.48 2.66 -12.41
C TRP A 34 3.33 1.16 -12.60
N ALA A 35 4.43 0.40 -12.43
CA ALA A 35 4.40 -1.06 -12.47
C ALA A 35 3.41 -1.64 -11.44
N LYS A 36 3.40 -1.09 -10.22
CA LYS A 36 2.48 -1.52 -9.14
C LYS A 36 1.01 -1.28 -9.51
N VAL A 37 0.68 -0.13 -10.07
CA VAL A 37 -0.69 0.19 -10.50
C VAL A 37 -1.14 -0.72 -11.64
N ARG A 38 -0.29 -0.95 -12.64
CA ARG A 38 -0.62 -1.79 -13.80
C ARG A 38 -0.86 -3.24 -13.40
N LYS A 39 -0.05 -3.78 -12.49
CA LYS A 39 -0.26 -5.10 -11.88
C LYS A 39 -1.61 -5.18 -11.17
N LYS A 40 -1.92 -4.23 -10.28
CA LYS A 40 -3.20 -4.21 -9.56
C LYS A 40 -4.40 -4.12 -10.50
N ARG A 41 -4.32 -3.27 -11.53
CA ARG A 41 -5.38 -3.12 -12.53
C ARG A 41 -5.65 -4.42 -13.29
N TYR A 42 -4.60 -5.15 -13.68
CA TYR A 42 -4.73 -6.47 -14.33
C TYR A 42 -5.41 -7.51 -13.43
N PHE A 43 -5.01 -7.60 -12.16
CA PHE A 43 -5.65 -8.52 -11.22
C PHE A 43 -7.12 -8.17 -10.97
N TYR A 44 -7.43 -6.88 -10.80
CA TYR A 44 -8.81 -6.42 -10.57
C TYR A 44 -9.70 -6.65 -11.79
N SER A 45 -9.21 -6.38 -13.01
CA SER A 45 -9.99 -6.62 -14.24
C SER A 45 -10.22 -8.10 -14.53
N ASN A 46 -9.31 -8.98 -14.10
CA ASN A 46 -9.43 -10.42 -14.30
C ASN A 46 -10.14 -11.14 -13.15
N THR A 47 -10.48 -10.41 -12.07
CA THR A 47 -11.33 -10.92 -10.98
C THR A 47 -12.77 -10.51 -11.27
N VAL A 48 -13.59 -11.47 -11.69
CA VAL A 48 -14.99 -11.25 -12.04
C VAL A 48 -15.86 -11.81 -10.93
N LEU A 49 -16.76 -10.97 -10.41
CA LEU A 49 -17.78 -11.38 -9.45
C LEU A 49 -19.14 -11.11 -10.09
N ASP A 50 -19.95 -12.16 -10.24
CA ASP A 50 -21.31 -12.07 -10.80
C ASP A 50 -21.33 -11.39 -12.19
N GLY A 51 -20.44 -11.84 -13.08
CA GLY A 51 -20.30 -11.33 -14.45
C GLY A 51 -19.70 -9.92 -14.58
N THR A 52 -19.43 -9.21 -13.48
CA THR A 52 -18.85 -7.86 -13.49
C THR A 52 -17.41 -7.87 -12.97
N PRO A 53 -16.42 -7.32 -13.70
CA PRO A 53 -15.05 -7.21 -13.21
C PRO A 53 -14.92 -6.12 -12.14
N PHE A 54 -14.00 -6.32 -11.19
CA PHE A 54 -13.62 -5.27 -10.26
C PHE A 54 -12.80 -4.17 -10.96
N GLN A 55 -12.91 -2.94 -10.48
CA GLN A 55 -12.22 -1.78 -11.05
C GLN A 55 -11.22 -1.18 -10.05
N TYR A 56 -10.00 -0.90 -10.51
CA TYR A 56 -8.97 -0.22 -9.72
C TYR A 56 -8.73 1.19 -10.27
N LEU A 57 -9.11 2.19 -9.48
CA LEU A 57 -9.06 3.63 -9.81
C LEU A 57 -7.75 4.30 -9.38
N GLY A 58 -6.87 3.58 -8.69
CA GLY A 58 -5.65 4.15 -8.12
C GLY A 58 -4.66 4.67 -9.17
N GLN A 59 -4.17 5.88 -8.93
CA GLN A 59 -3.13 6.54 -9.74
C GLN A 59 -1.72 6.23 -9.19
N PRO A 60 -0.67 6.22 -10.04
CA PRO A 60 0.70 5.91 -9.64
C PRO A 60 1.40 7.07 -8.91
N ALA A 61 1.07 8.32 -9.20
CA ALA A 61 1.75 9.49 -8.63
C ALA A 61 1.66 9.59 -7.09
N PRO A 62 0.51 9.33 -6.42
CA PRO A 62 0.43 9.29 -4.96
C PRO A 62 1.36 8.25 -4.31
N ILE A 63 1.56 7.10 -4.98
CA ILE A 63 2.45 6.04 -4.48
C ILE A 63 3.91 6.50 -4.51
N LEU A 64 4.30 7.22 -5.56
CA LEU A 64 5.65 7.79 -5.66
C LEU A 64 5.88 8.85 -4.59
N LYS A 65 4.92 9.76 -4.39
CA LYS A 65 4.99 10.79 -3.33
C LYS A 65 5.23 10.16 -1.95
N GLY A 66 4.49 9.11 -1.60
CA GLY A 66 4.67 8.39 -0.35
C GLY A 66 6.07 7.78 -0.19
N ARG A 67 6.63 7.22 -1.28
CA ARG A 67 8.00 6.68 -1.28
C ARG A 67 9.07 7.75 -1.13
N VAL A 68 8.91 8.90 -1.77
CA VAL A 68 9.84 10.02 -1.63
C VAL A 68 9.85 10.52 -0.19
N ILE A 69 8.68 10.66 0.44
CA ILE A 69 8.57 11.05 1.85
C ILE A 69 9.24 10.00 2.76
N ALA A 70 8.96 8.72 2.54
CA ALA A 70 9.58 7.64 3.32
C ALA A 70 11.11 7.60 3.15
N ALA A 71 11.61 7.79 1.92
CA ALA A 71 13.04 7.85 1.65
C ALA A 71 13.70 9.07 2.32
N ALA A 72 13.06 10.24 2.26
CA ALA A 72 13.53 11.43 2.96
C ALA A 72 13.60 11.22 4.48
N LEU A 73 12.55 10.66 5.08
CA LEU A 73 12.54 10.32 6.50
C LEU A 73 13.63 9.30 6.86
N PHE A 74 13.87 8.30 6.01
CA PHE A 74 14.92 7.31 6.21
C PHE A 74 16.32 7.93 6.13
N LEU A 75 16.57 8.83 5.18
CA LEU A 75 17.85 9.56 5.08
C LEU A 75 18.08 10.47 6.27
N VAL A 76 17.04 11.16 6.75
CA VAL A 76 17.12 11.99 7.97
C VAL A 76 17.40 11.11 9.18
N TYR A 77 16.73 9.96 9.31
CA TYR A 77 16.97 8.99 10.38
C TYR A 77 18.42 8.46 10.34
N TYR A 78 18.88 8.01 9.18
CA TYR A 78 20.23 7.46 8.99
C TYR A 78 21.32 8.53 9.20
N GLY A 79 21.10 9.77 8.74
CA GLY A 79 22.00 10.89 8.99
C GLY A 79 22.05 11.25 10.48
N SER A 80 20.90 11.26 11.16
CA SER A 80 20.81 11.56 12.59
C SER A 80 21.42 10.47 13.47
N SER A 81 21.29 9.19 13.08
CA SER A 81 21.83 8.06 13.84
C SER A 81 23.36 8.05 13.93
N ASN A 82 24.05 8.72 13.00
CA ASN A 82 25.51 8.82 13.02
C ASN A 82 26.04 10.00 13.88
N ILE A 83 25.20 10.97 14.25
CA ILE A 83 25.63 12.21 14.93
C ILE A 83 25.09 12.29 16.37
N PHE A 84 23.91 11.72 16.65
CA PHE A 84 23.28 11.79 17.98
C PHE A 84 22.57 10.48 18.37
N THR A 85 23.31 9.52 18.94
CA THR A 85 22.77 8.25 19.48
C THR A 85 21.64 8.48 20.50
N SER A 86 21.65 9.61 21.22
CA SER A 86 20.64 9.97 22.22
C SER A 86 19.24 10.25 21.62
N LEU A 87 19.10 10.49 20.32
CA LEU A 87 17.82 10.79 19.68
C LEU A 87 17.02 9.51 19.29
N MET A 88 17.68 8.36 19.22
CA MET A 88 17.09 7.09 18.79
C MET A 88 15.79 6.68 19.54
N PRO A 89 15.71 6.76 20.90
CA PRO A 89 14.48 6.38 21.61
C PRO A 89 13.29 7.28 21.27
N TYR A 90 13.52 8.57 21.01
CA TYR A 90 12.46 9.51 20.66
C TYR A 90 11.89 9.22 19.26
N ILE A 91 12.75 8.85 18.30
CA ILE A 91 12.31 8.48 16.95
C ILE A 91 11.46 7.21 16.98
N LEU A 92 11.87 6.21 17.77
CA LEU A 92 11.09 4.98 17.96
C LEU A 92 9.73 5.27 18.61
N ALA A 93 9.70 6.13 19.64
CA ALA A 93 8.46 6.53 20.30
C ALA A 93 7.48 7.23 19.33
N VAL A 94 7.99 8.17 18.51
CA VAL A 94 7.19 8.84 17.47
C VAL A 94 6.70 7.84 16.42
N GLY A 95 7.56 6.93 15.97
CA GLY A 95 7.20 5.89 15.01
C GLY A 95 6.05 5.01 15.51
N LEU A 96 6.05 4.68 16.80
CA LEU A 96 4.98 3.91 17.46
C LEU A 96 3.65 4.69 17.38
N ILE A 97 3.63 5.97 17.73
CA ILE A 97 2.41 6.80 17.68
C ILE A 97 1.90 6.99 16.23
N VAL A 98 2.80 7.12 15.27
CA VAL A 98 2.48 7.37 13.86
C VAL A 98 2.03 6.10 13.13
N ALA A 99 2.52 4.92 13.50
CA ALA A 99 2.22 3.66 12.81
C ALA A 99 0.72 3.36 12.67
N PRO A 100 -0.14 3.47 13.71
CA PRO A 100 -1.59 3.29 13.59
C PRO A 100 -2.24 4.23 12.59
N TRP A 101 -1.79 5.48 12.57
CA TRP A 101 -2.28 6.48 11.62
C TRP A 101 -1.92 6.09 10.18
N VAL A 102 -0.68 5.66 9.95
CA VAL A 102 -0.20 5.21 8.63
C VAL A 102 -0.99 3.99 8.16
N VAL A 103 -1.24 3.02 9.04
CA VAL A 103 -2.03 1.82 8.71
C VAL A 103 -3.46 2.22 8.33
N ALA A 104 -4.13 3.03 9.16
CA ALA A 104 -5.49 3.49 8.88
C ALA A 104 -5.57 4.25 7.55
N ARG A 105 -4.60 5.15 7.29
CA ARG A 105 -4.49 5.87 6.01
C ARG A 105 -4.23 4.96 4.83
N SER A 106 -3.40 3.93 5.00
CA SER A 106 -3.11 2.94 3.95
C SER A 106 -4.35 2.12 3.58
N VAL A 107 -5.13 1.68 4.57
CA VAL A 107 -6.39 0.97 4.35
C VAL A 107 -7.41 1.89 3.69
N ALA A 108 -7.59 3.11 4.19
CA ALA A 108 -8.48 4.10 3.60
C ALA A 108 -8.13 4.42 2.15
N PHE A 109 -6.84 4.55 1.83
CA PHE A 109 -6.37 4.74 0.46
C PHE A 109 -6.69 3.54 -0.43
N ASN A 110 -6.49 2.31 0.04
CA ASN A 110 -6.82 1.12 -0.76
C ASN A 110 -8.34 1.00 -1.00
N ALA A 111 -9.16 1.24 0.02
CA ALA A 111 -10.62 1.19 -0.09
C ALA A 111 -11.14 2.17 -1.16
N ARG A 112 -10.71 3.44 -1.08
CA ARG A 112 -11.14 4.49 -2.03
C ARG A 112 -10.72 4.23 -3.48
N ASN A 113 -9.64 3.48 -3.68
CA ASN A 113 -9.12 3.16 -5.01
C ASN A 113 -9.66 1.83 -5.58
N SER A 114 -10.49 1.13 -4.82
CA SER A 114 -11.18 -0.09 -5.25
C SER A 114 -12.66 0.22 -5.47
N ALA A 115 -13.19 -0.19 -6.62
CA ALA A 115 -14.59 -0.01 -6.98
C ALA A 115 -15.19 -1.29 -7.54
N TYR A 116 -16.48 -1.50 -7.26
CA TYR A 116 -17.29 -2.56 -7.84
C TYR A 116 -18.61 -1.96 -8.31
N ARG A 117 -19.03 -2.28 -9.55
CA ARG A 117 -20.25 -1.70 -10.17
C ARG A 117 -20.33 -0.16 -10.04
N ASN A 118 -19.22 0.52 -10.25
CA ASN A 118 -19.10 1.99 -10.15
C ASN A 118 -19.33 2.57 -8.73
N ILE A 119 -19.35 1.72 -7.68
CA ILE A 119 -19.41 2.10 -6.27
C ILE A 119 -18.02 1.89 -5.66
N THR A 120 -17.44 2.95 -5.10
CA THR A 120 -16.15 2.90 -4.39
C THR A 120 -16.34 2.45 -2.96
N PHE A 121 -15.36 1.73 -2.40
CA PHE A 121 -15.38 1.39 -0.98
C PHE A 121 -14.90 2.60 -0.16
N SER A 122 -15.69 3.03 0.82
CA SER A 122 -15.25 3.97 1.85
C SER A 122 -14.78 3.21 3.08
N PHE A 123 -13.73 3.71 3.73
CA PHE A 123 -13.28 3.22 5.02
C PHE A 123 -13.10 4.41 5.95
N ASP A 124 -14.00 4.50 6.93
CA ASP A 124 -14.06 5.57 7.93
C ASP A 124 -13.38 5.12 9.23
N GLY A 125 -12.12 4.69 9.13
CA GLY A 125 -11.34 4.25 10.29
C GLY A 125 -10.92 5.43 11.17
N ASN A 126 -11.46 5.50 12.40
CA ASN A 126 -11.05 6.48 13.41
C ASN A 126 -9.66 6.15 13.98
N TYR A 127 -8.83 7.17 14.23
CA TYR A 127 -7.46 7.02 14.75
C TYR A 127 -7.42 6.31 16.11
N GLN A 128 -8.37 6.63 17.01
CA GLN A 128 -8.49 5.98 18.31
C GLN A 128 -8.83 4.49 18.18
N SER A 129 -9.70 4.13 17.25
CA SER A 129 -10.05 2.73 16.98
C SER A 129 -8.89 1.96 16.36
N ALA A 130 -8.07 2.61 15.51
CA ALA A 130 -6.85 2.01 14.97
C ALA A 130 -5.79 1.78 16.06
N LEU A 131 -5.63 2.74 16.98
CA LEU A 131 -4.75 2.62 18.15
C LEU A 131 -5.17 1.45 19.04
N LEU A 132 -6.44 1.40 19.44
CA LEU A 132 -6.98 0.34 20.29
C LEU A 132 -6.85 -1.03 19.60
N THR A 133 -7.16 -1.12 18.31
CA THR A 133 -7.02 -2.38 17.58
C THR A 133 -5.58 -2.85 17.48
N ILE A 134 -4.60 -1.96 17.27
CA ILE A 134 -3.20 -2.37 17.11
C ILE A 134 -2.55 -2.69 18.46
N TYR A 135 -2.80 -1.87 19.49
CA TYR A 135 -2.14 -2.02 20.78
C TYR A 135 -2.91 -2.90 21.77
N ALA A 136 -4.24 -2.74 21.88
CA ALA A 136 -5.04 -3.51 22.83
C ALA A 136 -5.15 -4.98 22.40
N TRP A 137 -5.32 -5.27 21.10
CA TRP A 137 -5.29 -6.64 20.59
C TRP A 137 -3.93 -7.33 20.78
N ALA A 138 -2.83 -6.58 20.64
CA ALA A 138 -1.50 -7.12 20.91
C ALA A 138 -1.31 -7.46 22.40
N SER A 139 -1.94 -6.70 23.31
CA SER A 139 -1.93 -6.98 24.74
C SER A 139 -2.86 -8.13 25.15
N SER A 140 -3.95 -8.38 24.42
CA SER A 140 -4.95 -9.41 24.74
C SER A 140 -4.61 -10.82 24.23
N ARG A 141 -3.49 -11.00 23.52
CA ARG A 141 -3.01 -12.32 23.04
C ARG A 141 -1.99 -12.99 23.96
N ARG A 142 -1.68 -12.38 25.12
CA ARG A 142 -0.68 -12.87 26.08
C ARG A 142 -1.27 -13.43 27.39
N SER A 143 -2.59 -13.58 27.49
CA SER A 143 -3.28 -14.28 28.59
C SER A 143 -4.00 -15.50 28.03
#